data_AF-A0A7K7G2E2-F1
#
_entry.id   AF-A0A7K7G2E2-F1
#
_cell.length_a   1.000
_cell.length_b   1.000
_cell.length_c   1.000
_cell.angle_alpha   90.00
_cell.angle_beta   90.00
_cell.angle_gamma   90.00
#
_symmetry.space_group_name_H-M   'P 1'
#
loop_
_entity.id
_entity.type
_entity.pdbx_description
1 polymer ?
#
loop_
_entity_poly.entity_id
_entity_poly.type
_entity_poly.pdbx_seq_one_letter_code
_entity_poly.pdbx_strand_id
1 'polypeptide(L)'
;SFYTRRCMTEDPSWSLVTVPHLTELCLQHIAHNFQNNPILSCLPPEDQKKVVDRLSTSLPLTVTANIVSHEDYWERCCKERWQVCDVSNYGDSWKRMFFERYLEEILKFFIPNTTDPNQVLELIPLCQGYVRKLEIDQFLPPLRVDHKEESNDLSDTEDEAELGEVYMHHYNLKHLITAFPHLEELHLTYGVKSCGMNFEWSLFNFTELDCSNLAAAVKMCRSLKVFKLTRSKVNDDKVKLLARNLQYHPCLLELDLSHNLIGDHGAQALGKLISHSKLETLVLCNNQICHLGAQAIAQGLAESSTMTSLNLRLNFVEDKGGEAIGRALLTNTSLKSLHLGSNNLSEPTAAVFSQVLAQNTTLRSINFSCNHLRLDGGKKLLEGLANNKTLTELDLRHAEVEQETDFLIHQIVWANREAVRWGSLQHPTTEPL
;
A
#
# COMPACT_ATOMS: atom_id res chain seq x y z
N SER A 1 -24.38 -56.95 -73.99
CA SER A 1 -24.77 -55.56 -73.68
C SER A 1 -23.79 -55.02 -72.66
N PHE A 2 -22.95 -54.07 -73.05
CA PHE A 2 -21.94 -53.44 -72.18
C PHE A 2 -22.65 -52.54 -71.17
N TYR A 3 -22.55 -52.84 -69.87
CA TYR A 3 -22.97 -51.90 -68.83
C TYR A 3 -21.86 -50.86 -68.62
N THR A 4 -21.98 -49.73 -69.30
CA THR A 4 -21.15 -48.55 -69.07
C THR A 4 -21.56 -47.95 -67.73
N ARG A 5 -20.71 -48.08 -66.70
CA ARG A 5 -20.86 -47.30 -65.46
C ARG A 5 -20.55 -45.85 -65.78
N ARG A 6 -21.56 -44.98 -65.72
CA ARG A 6 -21.40 -43.51 -65.76
C ARG A 6 -21.05 -43.05 -64.34
N CYS A 7 -19.83 -42.55 -64.14
CA CYS A 7 -19.56 -41.67 -63.00
C CYS A 7 -20.24 -40.33 -63.29
N MET A 8 -21.21 -39.94 -62.46
CA MET A 8 -21.71 -38.58 -62.45
C MET A 8 -20.72 -37.73 -61.65
N THR A 9 -20.13 -36.74 -62.31
CA THR A 9 -19.31 -35.70 -61.67
C THR A 9 -20.20 -34.82 -60.80
N GLU A 10 -19.71 -34.62 -59.58
CA GLU A 10 -20.08 -33.72 -58.48
C GLU A 10 -21.28 -32.77 -58.69
N ASP A 11 -22.18 -32.83 -57.70
CA ASP A 11 -23.32 -31.94 -57.49
C ASP A 11 -22.85 -30.47 -57.35
N PRO A 12 -23.30 -29.54 -58.22
CA PRO A 12 -22.91 -28.13 -58.18
C PRO A 12 -23.54 -27.35 -57.00
N SER A 13 -24.43 -27.97 -56.22
CA SER A 13 -24.92 -27.44 -54.95
C SER A 13 -24.11 -27.91 -53.73
N TRP A 14 -23.08 -28.74 -53.95
CA TRP A 14 -22.18 -29.19 -52.90
C TRP A 14 -21.34 -28.01 -52.38
N SER A 15 -21.66 -27.65 -51.14
CA SER A 15 -21.19 -26.47 -50.44
C SER A 15 -19.66 -26.33 -50.44
N LEU A 16 -19.15 -25.17 -50.90
CA LEU A 16 -17.77 -24.67 -50.75
C LEU A 16 -17.44 -24.29 -49.29
N VAL A 17 -18.11 -24.87 -48.28
CA VAL A 17 -17.65 -24.74 -46.89
C VAL A 17 -16.35 -25.53 -46.82
N THR A 18 -15.24 -24.80 -46.89
CA THR A 18 -13.89 -25.32 -46.70
C THR A 18 -13.91 -26.13 -45.40
N VAL A 19 -13.77 -27.45 -45.52
CA VAL A 19 -13.71 -28.33 -44.34
C VAL A 19 -12.50 -27.88 -43.53
N PRO A 20 -12.67 -27.53 -42.24
CA PRO A 20 -11.55 -27.10 -41.41
C PRO A 20 -10.47 -28.18 -41.41
N HIS A 21 -9.20 -27.77 -41.46
CA HIS A 21 -8.10 -28.73 -41.34
C HIS A 21 -8.26 -29.57 -40.07
N LEU A 22 -7.90 -30.85 -40.13
CA LEU A 22 -7.98 -31.75 -38.96
C LEU A 22 -7.26 -31.16 -37.75
N THR A 23 -6.12 -30.50 -37.96
CA THR A 23 -5.38 -29.77 -36.92
C THR A 23 -6.26 -28.73 -36.23
N GLU A 24 -6.98 -27.91 -36.98
CA GLU A 24 -7.85 -26.87 -36.41
C GLU A 24 -8.99 -27.48 -35.58
N LEU A 25 -9.60 -28.57 -36.06
CA LEU A 25 -10.62 -29.31 -35.29
C LEU A 25 -10.03 -29.91 -34.00
N CYS A 26 -8.82 -30.46 -34.06
CA CYS A 26 -8.13 -30.98 -32.88
C CYS A 26 -7.84 -29.88 -31.85
N LEU A 27 -7.33 -28.72 -32.27
CA LEU A 27 -7.06 -27.60 -31.37
C LEU A 27 -8.33 -27.06 -30.73
N GLN A 28 -9.44 -26.96 -31.48
CA GLN A 28 -10.75 -26.59 -30.94
C GLN A 28 -11.22 -27.62 -29.89
N HIS A 29 -11.07 -28.91 -30.17
CA HIS A 29 -11.45 -29.96 -29.23
C HIS A 29 -10.60 -29.94 -27.95
N ILE A 30 -9.30 -29.67 -28.07
CA ILE A 30 -8.38 -29.51 -26.93
C ILE A 30 -8.82 -28.31 -26.08
N ALA A 31 -9.10 -27.15 -26.68
CA ALA A 31 -9.55 -25.98 -25.96
C ALA A 31 -10.88 -26.22 -25.24
N HIS A 32 -11.83 -26.91 -25.88
CA HIS A 32 -13.14 -27.22 -25.29
C HIS A 32 -13.04 -28.20 -24.11
N ASN A 33 -12.12 -29.18 -24.17
CA ASN A 33 -11.95 -30.18 -23.12
C ASN A 33 -10.78 -29.87 -22.16
N PHE A 34 -10.28 -28.64 -22.19
CA PHE A 34 -9.05 -28.26 -21.49
C PHE A 34 -9.13 -28.51 -19.98
N GLN A 35 -10.30 -28.32 -19.37
CA GLN A 35 -10.52 -28.59 -17.94
C GLN A 35 -10.21 -30.04 -17.55
N ASN A 36 -10.54 -31.00 -18.42
CA ASN A 36 -10.38 -32.42 -18.15
C ASN A 36 -9.02 -32.95 -18.62
N ASN A 37 -8.41 -32.29 -19.60
CA ASN A 37 -7.13 -32.73 -20.19
C ASN A 37 -6.26 -31.53 -20.64
N PRO A 38 -5.60 -30.82 -19.71
CA PRO A 38 -4.87 -29.59 -20.00
C PRO A 38 -3.46 -29.85 -20.58
N ILE A 39 -3.41 -30.39 -21.80
CA ILE A 39 -2.17 -30.80 -22.49
C ILE A 39 -1.42 -29.66 -23.20
N LEU A 40 -1.52 -28.42 -22.72
CA LEU A 40 -0.97 -27.25 -23.42
C LEU A 40 0.53 -27.37 -23.67
N SER A 41 1.29 -27.83 -22.68
CA SER A 41 2.75 -27.99 -22.77
C SER A 41 3.19 -29.04 -23.79
N CYS A 42 2.31 -29.93 -24.22
CA CYS A 42 2.59 -30.96 -25.22
C CYS A 42 2.44 -30.47 -26.67
N LEU A 43 1.93 -29.24 -26.87
CA LEU A 43 1.68 -28.68 -28.20
C LEU A 43 2.85 -27.81 -28.68
N PRO A 44 3.05 -27.69 -30.01
CA PRO A 44 3.98 -26.70 -30.58
C PRO A 44 3.59 -25.26 -30.19
N PRO A 45 4.54 -24.31 -30.06
CA PRO A 45 4.25 -22.93 -29.62
C PRO A 45 3.17 -22.21 -30.43
N GLU A 46 3.13 -22.39 -31.75
CA GLU A 46 2.11 -21.78 -32.62
C GLU A 46 0.69 -22.31 -32.32
N ASP A 47 0.59 -23.58 -31.94
CA ASP A 47 -0.67 -24.24 -31.63
C ASP A 47 -1.10 -24.00 -30.18
N GLN A 48 -0.14 -23.81 -29.27
CA GLN A 48 -0.41 -23.34 -27.91
C GLN A 48 -1.16 -22.00 -27.94
N LYS A 49 -0.66 -21.02 -28.70
CA LYS A 49 -1.32 -19.72 -28.84
C LYS A 49 -2.76 -19.85 -29.33
N LYS A 50 -2.98 -20.64 -30.39
CA LYS A 50 -4.33 -20.93 -30.90
C LYS A 50 -5.25 -21.53 -29.85
N VAL A 51 -4.77 -22.49 -29.06
CA VAL A 51 -5.58 -23.10 -27.98
C VAL A 51 -5.89 -22.06 -26.92
N VAL A 52 -4.88 -21.30 -26.46
CA VAL A 52 -5.01 -20.25 -25.44
C VAL A 52 -6.02 -19.17 -25.83
N ASP A 53 -6.01 -18.73 -27.08
CA ASP A 53 -6.95 -17.73 -27.61
C ASP A 53 -8.41 -18.23 -27.54
N ARG A 54 -8.61 -19.56 -27.57
CA ARG A 54 -9.93 -20.22 -27.51
C ARG A 54 -10.34 -20.64 -26.09
N LEU A 55 -9.44 -20.59 -25.11
CA LEU A 55 -9.76 -20.98 -23.73
C LEU A 55 -10.81 -20.03 -23.13
N SER A 56 -11.75 -20.61 -22.39
CA SER A 56 -12.71 -19.83 -21.60
C SER A 56 -12.02 -19.16 -20.41
N THR A 57 -12.38 -17.91 -20.13
CA THR A 57 -11.91 -17.18 -18.93
C THR A 57 -12.53 -17.72 -17.63
N SER A 58 -13.55 -18.56 -17.72
CA SER A 58 -14.23 -19.20 -16.58
C SER A 58 -13.62 -20.53 -16.12
N LEU A 59 -12.50 -20.97 -16.73
CA LEU A 59 -11.83 -22.20 -16.34
C LEU A 59 -11.30 -22.12 -14.89
N PRO A 60 -11.36 -23.22 -14.12
CA PRO A 60 -10.83 -23.24 -12.76
C PRO A 60 -9.35 -22.83 -12.70
N LEU A 61 -8.99 -22.02 -11.69
CA LEU A 61 -7.60 -21.59 -11.49
C LEU A 61 -6.67 -22.77 -11.19
N THR A 62 -7.17 -23.83 -10.57
CA THR A 62 -6.42 -25.08 -10.35
C THR A 62 -5.93 -25.72 -11.65
N VAL A 63 -6.63 -25.48 -12.78
CA VAL A 63 -6.24 -25.95 -14.11
C VAL A 63 -5.34 -24.94 -14.80
N THR A 64 -5.64 -23.64 -14.70
CA THR A 64 -5.01 -22.62 -15.55
C THR A 64 -3.79 -21.95 -14.92
N ALA A 65 -3.73 -21.79 -13.60
CA ALA A 65 -2.71 -21.02 -12.89
C ALA A 65 -1.28 -21.50 -13.19
N ASN A 66 -1.05 -22.81 -13.19
CA ASN A 66 0.29 -23.38 -13.38
C ASN A 66 0.60 -23.75 -14.83
N ILE A 67 -0.41 -23.84 -15.69
CA ILE A 67 -0.27 -24.33 -17.07
C ILE A 67 -0.25 -23.17 -18.08
N VAL A 68 -1.06 -22.13 -17.85
CA VAL A 68 -1.20 -21.01 -18.78
C VAL A 68 -0.32 -19.84 -18.32
N SER A 69 0.82 -19.63 -18.98
CA SER A 69 1.72 -18.48 -18.77
C SER A 69 1.46 -17.31 -19.72
N HIS A 70 0.62 -17.49 -20.75
CA HIS A 70 0.39 -16.51 -21.81
C HIS A 70 -0.41 -15.30 -21.27
N GLU A 71 0.17 -14.11 -21.38
CA GLU A 71 -0.41 -12.86 -20.87
C GLU A 71 -1.74 -12.51 -21.56
N ASP A 72 -1.89 -12.80 -22.87
CA ASP A 72 -3.13 -12.57 -23.63
C ASP A 72 -4.37 -13.26 -22.99
N TYR A 73 -4.19 -14.44 -22.37
CA TYR A 73 -5.26 -15.12 -21.63
C TYR A 73 -5.63 -14.38 -20.35
N TRP A 74 -4.63 -13.98 -19.57
CA TRP A 74 -4.85 -13.27 -18.31
C TRP A 74 -5.39 -11.86 -18.54
N GLU A 75 -5.03 -11.21 -19.65
CA GLU A 75 -5.64 -9.97 -20.10
C GLU A 75 -7.15 -10.14 -20.31
N ARG A 76 -7.58 -11.19 -21.01
CA ARG A 76 -9.01 -11.50 -21.18
C ARG A 76 -9.68 -11.77 -19.84
N CYS A 77 -9.07 -12.56 -18.96
CA CYS A 77 -9.58 -12.83 -17.62
C CYS A 77 -9.75 -11.55 -16.79
N CYS A 78 -8.78 -10.63 -16.86
CA CYS A 78 -8.83 -9.34 -16.17
C CYS A 78 -9.94 -8.46 -16.72
N LYS A 79 -10.03 -8.30 -18.05
CA LYS A 79 -11.03 -7.44 -18.71
C LYS A 79 -12.46 -7.94 -18.52
N GLU A 80 -12.65 -9.25 -18.43
CA GLU A 80 -13.96 -9.86 -18.13
C GLU A 80 -14.41 -9.54 -16.69
N ARG A 81 -13.47 -9.54 -15.73
CA ARG A 81 -13.77 -9.37 -14.30
C ARG A 81 -13.79 -7.90 -13.87
N TRP A 82 -12.96 -7.05 -14.47
CA TRP A 82 -12.74 -5.67 -14.03
C TRP A 82 -12.89 -4.67 -15.16
N GLN A 83 -13.72 -3.65 -14.93
CA GLN A 83 -13.97 -2.58 -15.90
C GLN A 83 -12.72 -1.75 -16.20
N VAL A 84 -11.87 -1.50 -15.19
CA VAL A 84 -10.64 -0.72 -15.31
C VAL A 84 -9.46 -1.62 -14.98
N CYS A 85 -8.56 -1.73 -15.94
CA CYS A 85 -7.33 -2.50 -15.83
C CYS A 85 -6.13 -1.64 -16.21
N ASP A 86 -5.22 -1.45 -15.27
CA ASP A 86 -3.95 -0.76 -15.47
C ASP A 86 -2.80 -1.68 -15.06
N VAL A 87 -2.15 -2.28 -16.06
CA VAL A 87 -1.13 -3.32 -15.86
C VAL A 87 0.24 -2.74 -15.49
N SER A 88 0.47 -1.44 -15.69
CA SER A 88 1.79 -0.83 -15.40
C SER A 88 2.15 -0.90 -13.92
N ASN A 89 1.14 -0.93 -13.04
CA ASN A 89 1.34 -1.10 -11.58
C ASN A 89 1.75 -2.53 -11.17
N TYR A 90 1.74 -3.48 -12.12
CA TYR A 90 1.98 -4.89 -11.90
C TYR A 90 3.23 -5.39 -12.65
N GLY A 91 4.09 -4.48 -13.10
CA GLY A 91 5.28 -4.81 -13.90
C GLY A 91 4.91 -5.40 -15.26
N ASP A 92 3.85 -4.86 -15.88
CA ASP A 92 3.32 -5.26 -17.18
C ASP A 92 2.94 -6.75 -17.31
N SER A 93 2.65 -7.42 -16.18
CA SER A 93 2.11 -8.78 -16.16
C SER A 93 0.63 -8.79 -15.75
N TRP A 94 -0.23 -9.15 -16.71
CA TRP A 94 -1.65 -9.40 -16.51
C TRP A 94 -1.89 -10.57 -15.56
N LYS A 95 -1.04 -11.60 -15.61
CA LYS A 95 -1.14 -12.74 -14.68
C LYS A 95 -0.92 -12.32 -13.23
N ARG A 96 0.11 -11.49 -12.97
CA ARG A 96 0.36 -10.92 -11.65
C ARG A 96 -0.82 -10.05 -11.20
N MET A 97 -1.26 -9.15 -12.06
CA MET A 97 -2.42 -8.29 -11.80
C MET A 97 -3.66 -9.11 -11.41
N PHE A 98 -3.95 -10.18 -12.17
CA PHE A 98 -5.08 -11.04 -11.89
C PHE A 98 -5.00 -11.64 -10.49
N PHE A 99 -3.87 -12.26 -10.14
CA PHE A 99 -3.74 -12.94 -8.85
C PHE A 99 -3.72 -12.01 -7.65
N GLU A 100 -3.03 -10.87 -7.74
CA GLU A 100 -3.01 -9.87 -6.67
C GLU A 100 -4.43 -9.34 -6.43
N ARG A 101 -5.12 -8.86 -7.49
CA ARG A 101 -6.48 -8.32 -7.35
C ARG A 101 -7.50 -9.36 -6.93
N TYR A 102 -7.42 -10.58 -7.46
CA TYR A 102 -8.35 -11.65 -7.11
C TYR A 102 -8.22 -12.05 -5.62
N LEU A 103 -6.99 -12.15 -5.12
CA LEU A 103 -6.74 -12.42 -3.71
C LEU A 103 -7.19 -11.26 -2.82
N GLU A 104 -6.93 -10.02 -3.22
CA GLU A 104 -7.42 -8.83 -2.53
C GLU A 104 -8.94 -8.80 -2.43
N GLU A 105 -9.67 -9.13 -3.51
CA GLU A 105 -11.13 -9.21 -3.49
C GLU A 105 -11.63 -10.23 -2.46
N ILE A 106 -11.05 -11.42 -2.45
CA ILE A 106 -11.43 -12.46 -1.49
C ILE A 106 -11.19 -11.99 -0.06
N LEU A 107 -10.02 -11.40 0.22
CA LEU A 107 -9.69 -10.90 1.55
C LEU A 107 -10.59 -9.74 1.99
N LYS A 108 -10.93 -8.81 1.09
CA LYS A 108 -11.80 -7.66 1.37
C LYS A 108 -13.20 -8.08 1.80
N PHE A 109 -13.71 -9.16 1.22
CA PHE A 109 -15.06 -9.68 1.49
C PHE A 109 -15.06 -10.93 2.38
N PHE A 110 -13.90 -11.31 2.93
CA PHE A 110 -13.80 -12.43 3.84
C PHE A 110 -14.49 -12.08 5.16
N ILE A 111 -15.56 -12.80 5.49
CA ILE A 111 -16.26 -12.68 6.77
C ILE A 111 -15.79 -13.82 7.67
N PRO A 112 -15.07 -13.54 8.78
CA PRO A 112 -14.68 -14.54 9.75
C PRO A 112 -15.88 -15.37 10.24
N ASN A 113 -15.65 -16.66 10.46
CA ASN A 113 -16.66 -17.65 10.89
C ASN A 113 -17.81 -17.92 9.90
N THR A 114 -17.87 -17.20 8.77
CA THR A 114 -18.90 -17.39 7.72
C THR A 114 -18.29 -17.85 6.40
N THR A 115 -17.16 -17.25 6.01
CA THR A 115 -16.46 -17.60 4.77
C THR A 115 -15.52 -18.78 5.03
N ASP A 116 -15.55 -19.79 4.16
CA ASP A 116 -14.65 -20.93 4.24
C ASP A 116 -13.18 -20.47 4.07
N PRO A 117 -12.30 -20.67 5.06
CA PRO A 117 -10.87 -20.35 4.95
C PRO A 117 -10.18 -20.99 3.74
N ASN A 118 -10.67 -22.13 3.23
CA ASN A 118 -10.09 -22.80 2.07
C ASN A 118 -10.11 -21.93 0.81
N GLN A 119 -11.05 -20.98 0.68
CA GLN A 119 -11.07 -20.03 -0.44
C GLN A 119 -9.77 -19.22 -0.54
N VAL A 120 -9.12 -18.96 0.60
CA VAL A 120 -7.82 -18.28 0.65
C VAL A 120 -6.69 -19.30 0.59
N LEU A 121 -6.77 -20.37 1.37
CA LEU A 121 -5.67 -21.34 1.52
C LEU A 121 -5.35 -22.10 0.23
N GLU A 122 -6.36 -22.45 -0.57
CA GLU A 122 -6.16 -23.14 -1.86
C GLU A 122 -5.55 -22.23 -2.93
N LEU A 123 -5.68 -20.90 -2.79
CA LEU A 123 -5.09 -19.94 -3.73
C LEU A 123 -3.61 -19.70 -3.51
N ILE A 124 -3.14 -19.79 -2.26
CA ILE A 124 -1.72 -19.58 -1.90
C ILE A 124 -0.76 -20.31 -2.86
N PRO A 125 -0.86 -21.65 -3.07
CA PRO A 125 0.07 -22.34 -3.97
C PRO A 125 -0.04 -21.92 -5.43
N LEU A 126 -1.19 -21.37 -5.85
CA LEU A 126 -1.44 -20.92 -7.22
C LEU A 126 -0.87 -19.52 -7.49
N CYS A 127 -0.84 -18.65 -6.48
CA CYS A 127 -0.47 -17.24 -6.64
C CYS A 127 0.85 -16.82 -5.99
N GLN A 128 1.43 -17.62 -5.08
CA GLN A 128 2.63 -17.24 -4.29
C GLN A 128 3.83 -16.75 -5.11
N GLY A 129 3.98 -17.21 -6.36
CA GLY A 129 5.06 -16.79 -7.25
C GLY A 129 4.85 -15.43 -7.91
N TYR A 130 3.64 -14.88 -7.83
CA TYR A 130 3.22 -13.66 -8.53
C TYR A 130 2.91 -12.50 -7.56
N VAL A 131 2.48 -12.79 -6.33
CA VAL A 131 2.10 -11.77 -5.35
C VAL A 131 3.33 -11.03 -4.81
N ARG A 132 3.43 -9.76 -5.16
CA ARG A 132 4.43 -8.79 -4.64
C ARG A 132 3.79 -7.64 -3.90
N LYS A 133 2.56 -7.27 -4.23
CA LYS A 133 1.79 -6.24 -3.54
C LYS A 133 0.43 -6.79 -3.12
N LEU A 134 -0.01 -6.41 -1.92
CA LEU A 134 -1.38 -6.63 -1.46
C LEU A 134 -1.96 -5.35 -0.88
N GLU A 135 -3.11 -4.93 -1.41
CA GLU A 135 -3.86 -3.77 -0.98
C GLU A 135 -5.28 -4.12 -0.53
N ILE A 136 -5.42 -4.29 0.78
CA ILE A 136 -6.70 -4.58 1.44
C ILE A 136 -7.16 -3.33 2.16
N ASP A 137 -8.12 -2.65 1.54
CA ASP A 137 -8.65 -1.35 1.96
C ASP A 137 -9.90 -1.44 2.85
N GLN A 138 -10.29 -2.66 3.21
CA GLN A 138 -11.32 -2.97 4.20
C GLN A 138 -11.15 -4.41 4.70
N PHE A 139 -11.59 -4.66 5.92
CA PHE A 139 -11.80 -6.00 6.46
C PHE A 139 -13.18 -6.08 7.09
N LEU A 140 -13.93 -7.13 6.76
CA LEU A 140 -15.22 -7.38 7.39
C LEU A 140 -15.01 -8.12 8.72
N PRO A 141 -15.63 -7.69 9.82
CA PRO A 141 -15.60 -8.42 11.09
C PRO A 141 -16.54 -9.65 11.04
N PRO A 142 -16.47 -10.55 12.03
CA PRO A 142 -17.46 -11.62 12.15
C PRO A 142 -18.88 -11.06 12.31
N LEU A 143 -19.87 -11.75 11.73
CA LEU A 143 -21.28 -11.42 11.96
C LEU A 143 -21.66 -11.79 13.39
N ARG A 144 -22.37 -10.90 14.09
CA ARG A 144 -23.03 -11.26 15.35
C ARG A 144 -24.12 -12.29 15.05
N VAL A 145 -24.09 -13.41 15.78
CA VAL A 145 -25.23 -14.31 15.83
C VAL A 145 -26.16 -13.76 16.91
N ASP A 146 -27.31 -13.22 16.51
CA ASP A 146 -28.36 -12.86 17.46
C ASP A 146 -28.82 -14.13 18.17
N HIS A 147 -28.45 -14.31 19.43
CA HIS A 147 -29.14 -15.27 20.30
C HIS A 147 -30.52 -14.70 20.64
N LYS A 148 -31.46 -14.80 19.70
CA LYS A 148 -32.89 -14.77 20.00
C LYS A 148 -33.35 -16.23 20.10
N GLU A 149 -34.12 -16.53 21.15
CA GLU A 149 -34.56 -17.86 21.64
C GLU A 149 -33.57 -18.44 22.68
N GLU A 150 -33.85 -18.58 23.98
CA GLU A 150 -35.05 -18.51 24.81
C GLU A 150 -34.66 -18.05 26.23
N SER A 151 -35.23 -16.98 26.77
CA SER A 151 -35.39 -16.82 28.23
C SER A 151 -36.53 -15.85 28.51
N ASN A 152 -37.75 -16.38 28.49
CA ASN A 152 -38.82 -15.82 29.33
C ASN A 152 -38.42 -16.08 30.78
N ASP A 153 -37.88 -15.08 31.47
CA ASP A 153 -38.27 -14.71 32.83
C ASP A 153 -37.31 -13.65 33.43
N LEU A 154 -37.89 -12.48 33.71
CA LEU A 154 -37.68 -11.60 34.87
C LEU A 154 -36.26 -11.41 35.44
N SER A 155 -35.68 -10.22 35.28
CA SER A 155 -35.55 -9.22 36.37
C SER A 155 -34.73 -8.00 35.94
N ASP A 156 -35.21 -6.82 36.32
CA ASP A 156 -34.47 -5.55 36.25
C ASP A 156 -33.37 -5.53 37.31
N THR A 157 -32.13 -5.79 36.92
CA THR A 157 -30.93 -5.36 37.65
C THR A 157 -29.83 -4.95 36.67
N GLU A 158 -29.33 -3.73 36.86
CA GLU A 158 -28.13 -3.20 36.23
C GLU A 158 -26.93 -4.09 36.56
N ASP A 159 -26.55 -4.96 35.62
CA ASP A 159 -25.25 -5.62 35.58
C ASP A 159 -24.78 -5.63 34.11
N GLU A 160 -24.25 -4.50 33.62
CA GLU A 160 -23.44 -4.44 32.39
C GLU A 160 -22.04 -5.03 32.63
N ALA A 161 -21.98 -6.29 33.06
CA ALA A 161 -20.74 -7.04 33.14
C ALA A 161 -20.95 -8.46 32.58
N GLU A 162 -20.14 -8.79 31.57
CA GLU A 162 -19.84 -10.16 31.14
C GLU A 162 -20.91 -10.95 30.35
N LEU A 163 -21.64 -10.29 29.45
CA LEU A 163 -22.17 -11.00 28.27
C LEU A 163 -21.04 -11.19 27.25
N GLY A 164 -20.52 -12.41 27.19
CA GLY A 164 -19.27 -12.83 26.57
C GLY A 164 -18.86 -12.07 25.30
N GLU A 165 -17.60 -11.63 25.29
CA GLU A 165 -16.90 -11.14 24.10
C GLU A 165 -16.99 -12.20 22.98
N VAL A 166 -18.01 -12.08 22.12
CA VAL A 166 -18.01 -12.79 20.84
C VAL A 166 -16.78 -12.26 20.10
N TYR A 167 -15.74 -13.09 19.98
CA TYR A 167 -14.43 -12.78 19.42
C TYR A 167 -14.56 -12.04 18.05
N MET A 168 -14.55 -10.70 18.07
CA MET A 168 -14.65 -9.84 16.88
C MET A 168 -13.28 -9.65 16.23
N HIS A 169 -12.65 -10.74 15.80
CA HIS A 169 -11.34 -10.70 15.15
C HIS A 169 -11.47 -10.86 13.65
N HIS A 170 -10.60 -10.18 12.91
CA HIS A 170 -10.55 -10.27 11.47
C HIS A 170 -9.80 -11.51 11.01
N TYR A 171 -9.81 -11.78 9.71
CA TYR A 171 -9.05 -12.89 9.14
C TYR A 171 -7.55 -12.76 9.49
N ASN A 172 -6.97 -13.84 10.00
CA ASN A 172 -5.57 -13.86 10.40
C ASN A 172 -4.65 -13.99 9.18
N LEU A 173 -4.05 -12.87 8.79
CA LEU A 173 -3.13 -12.78 7.65
C LEU A 173 -1.79 -13.49 7.84
N LYS A 174 -1.48 -14.00 9.04
CA LYS A 174 -0.16 -14.57 9.35
C LYS A 174 0.26 -15.65 8.36
N HIS A 175 -0.58 -16.67 8.16
CA HIS A 175 -0.27 -17.79 7.27
C HIS A 175 -0.03 -17.30 5.83
N LEU A 176 -0.87 -16.39 5.36
CA LEU A 176 -0.82 -15.81 4.02
C LEU A 176 0.46 -15.00 3.80
N ILE A 177 0.75 -14.04 4.68
CA ILE A 177 1.94 -13.18 4.56
C ILE A 177 3.22 -14.01 4.62
N THR A 178 3.28 -15.01 5.51
CA THR A 178 4.47 -15.88 5.62
C THR A 178 4.64 -16.83 4.44
N ALA A 179 3.59 -17.09 3.67
CA ALA A 179 3.63 -17.98 2.51
C ALA A 179 4.04 -17.27 1.21
N PHE A 180 4.14 -15.93 1.21
CA PHE A 180 4.48 -15.15 0.01
C PHE A 180 5.94 -14.65 0.07
N PRO A 181 6.90 -15.39 -0.52
CA PRO A 181 8.32 -15.07 -0.42
C PRO A 181 8.73 -13.80 -1.18
N HIS A 182 7.87 -13.31 -2.07
CA HIS A 182 8.11 -12.14 -2.91
C HIS A 182 7.22 -10.94 -2.54
N LEU A 183 6.48 -11.00 -1.43
CA LEU A 183 5.67 -9.88 -0.96
C LEU A 183 6.57 -8.71 -0.55
N GLU A 184 6.51 -7.61 -1.30
CA GLU A 184 7.30 -6.39 -1.14
C GLU A 184 6.46 -5.25 -0.55
N GLU A 185 5.16 -5.19 -0.83
CA GLU A 185 4.26 -4.14 -0.36
C GLU A 185 3.00 -4.71 0.30
N LEU A 186 2.67 -4.20 1.49
CA LEU A 186 1.48 -4.59 2.24
C LEU A 186 0.72 -3.35 2.71
N HIS A 187 -0.45 -3.11 2.13
CA HIS A 187 -1.31 -1.97 2.43
C HIS A 187 -2.61 -2.45 3.04
N LEU A 188 -2.86 -2.06 4.29
CA LEU A 188 -3.98 -2.53 5.09
C LEU A 188 -4.79 -1.36 5.65
N THR A 189 -6.11 -1.51 5.64
CA THR A 189 -7.05 -0.66 6.37
C THR A 189 -8.06 -1.54 7.09
N TYR A 190 -7.98 -1.58 8.42
CA TYR A 190 -8.95 -2.27 9.27
C TYR A 190 -10.16 -1.38 9.50
N GLY A 191 -11.25 -1.74 8.84
CA GLY A 191 -12.53 -1.06 8.89
C GLY A 191 -13.37 -1.41 7.67
N VAL A 192 -14.61 -0.93 7.65
CA VAL A 192 -15.58 -1.22 6.58
C VAL A 192 -15.83 0.05 5.76
N LYS A 193 -15.79 -0.07 4.42
CA LYS A 193 -16.02 1.09 3.52
C LYS A 193 -17.48 1.49 3.41
N SER A 194 -18.40 0.55 3.55
CA SER A 194 -19.83 0.78 3.31
C SER A 194 -20.65 -0.04 4.30
N CYS A 195 -21.00 0.57 5.44
CA CYS A 195 -21.78 -0.10 6.49
C CYS A 195 -23.29 -0.16 6.18
N GLY A 196 -23.76 0.57 5.16
CA GLY A 196 -25.19 0.69 4.87
C GLY A 196 -25.98 1.16 6.10
N MET A 197 -27.17 0.63 6.30
CA MET A 197 -28.00 0.91 7.49
C MET A 197 -27.61 0.08 8.73
N ASN A 198 -26.71 -0.90 8.59
CA ASN A 198 -26.29 -1.81 9.66
C ASN A 198 -24.99 -1.32 10.32
N PHE A 199 -24.94 -0.03 10.66
CA PHE A 199 -23.76 0.57 11.26
C PHE A 199 -23.56 0.14 12.71
N GLU A 200 -22.36 -0.35 13.04
CA GLU A 200 -21.89 -0.53 14.40
C GLU A 200 -20.43 -0.07 14.54
N TRP A 201 -20.07 0.47 15.72
CA TRP A 201 -18.69 0.89 16.02
C TRP A 201 -17.68 -0.27 16.02
N SER A 202 -18.17 -1.47 16.34
CA SER A 202 -17.43 -2.75 16.32
C SER A 202 -16.86 -3.06 14.93
N LEU A 203 -17.52 -2.61 13.85
CA LEU A 203 -17.09 -2.83 12.46
C LEU A 203 -15.72 -2.23 12.12
N PHE A 204 -15.26 -1.30 12.93
CA PHE A 204 -13.99 -0.60 12.74
C PHE A 204 -12.97 -0.96 13.83
N ASN A 205 -13.23 -2.03 14.60
CA ASN A 205 -12.38 -2.37 15.73
C ASN A 205 -11.17 -3.19 15.29
N PHE A 206 -10.02 -2.55 15.16
CA PHE A 206 -8.75 -3.26 15.04
C PHE A 206 -8.33 -3.77 16.42
N THR A 207 -8.54 -5.05 16.69
CA THR A 207 -8.34 -5.62 18.05
C THR A 207 -6.86 -5.78 18.41
N GLU A 208 -6.56 -6.01 19.69
CA GLU A 208 -5.19 -6.34 20.12
C GLU A 208 -4.68 -7.64 19.51
N LEU A 209 -5.55 -8.65 19.35
CA LEU A 209 -5.20 -9.90 18.70
C LEU A 209 -4.90 -9.71 17.21
N ASP A 210 -5.70 -8.89 16.50
CA ASP A 210 -5.41 -8.54 15.11
C ASP A 210 -4.03 -7.89 14.99
N CYS A 211 -3.72 -6.94 15.88
CA CYS A 211 -2.44 -6.26 15.92
C CYS A 211 -1.27 -7.21 16.23
N SER A 212 -1.44 -8.11 17.21
CA SER A 212 -0.43 -9.11 17.57
C SER A 212 -0.14 -10.08 16.42
N ASN A 213 -1.19 -10.59 15.78
CA ASN A 213 -1.07 -11.47 14.61
C ASN A 213 -0.37 -10.75 13.45
N LEU A 214 -0.76 -9.51 13.16
CA LEU A 214 -0.14 -8.71 12.10
C LEU A 214 1.33 -8.39 12.40
N ALA A 215 1.65 -7.99 13.63
CA ALA A 215 3.01 -7.68 14.05
C ALA A 215 3.92 -8.91 13.91
N ALA A 216 3.44 -10.10 14.29
CA ALA A 216 4.16 -11.34 14.11
C ALA A 216 4.34 -11.70 12.62
N ALA A 217 3.31 -11.51 11.81
CA ALA A 217 3.34 -11.78 10.38
C ALA A 217 4.37 -10.90 9.65
N VAL A 218 4.29 -9.59 9.86
CA VAL A 218 5.18 -8.62 9.20
C VAL A 218 6.63 -8.85 9.61
N LYS A 219 6.91 -9.15 10.89
CA LYS A 219 8.26 -9.49 11.36
C LYS A 219 8.88 -10.69 10.63
N MET A 220 8.06 -11.65 10.19
CA MET A 220 8.52 -12.83 9.48
C MET A 220 8.69 -12.59 7.97
N CYS A 221 8.08 -11.54 7.43
CA CYS A 221 8.09 -11.22 6.00
C CYS A 221 9.39 -10.49 5.60
N ARG A 222 10.45 -11.26 5.36
CA ARG A 222 11.79 -10.70 5.06
C ARG A 222 11.91 -10.00 3.71
N SER A 223 10.93 -10.14 2.83
CA SER A 223 10.85 -9.43 1.54
C SER A 223 10.17 -8.06 1.64
N LEU A 224 9.48 -7.75 2.75
CA LEU A 224 8.65 -6.56 2.85
C LEU A 224 9.49 -5.28 2.89
N LYS A 225 9.18 -4.37 1.95
CA LYS A 225 9.80 -3.05 1.78
C LYS A 225 8.87 -1.92 2.20
N VAL A 226 7.57 -2.05 1.91
CA VAL A 226 6.56 -1.03 2.20
C VAL A 226 5.46 -1.62 3.06
N PHE A 227 5.23 -1.03 4.21
CA PHE A 227 4.12 -1.40 5.09
C PHE A 227 3.24 -0.19 5.38
N LYS A 228 1.97 -0.26 4.98
CA LYS A 228 0.97 0.77 5.23
C LYS A 228 -0.16 0.19 6.06
N LEU A 229 -0.42 0.80 7.21
CA LEU A 229 -1.54 0.47 8.09
C LEU A 229 -2.26 1.77 8.44
N THR A 230 -3.11 2.22 7.54
CA THR A 230 -3.78 3.52 7.64
C THR A 230 -5.21 3.36 8.11
N ARG A 231 -5.80 4.39 8.74
CA ARG A 231 -7.23 4.42 9.10
C ARG A 231 -7.71 3.19 9.88
N SER A 232 -6.83 2.64 10.73
CA SER A 232 -7.01 1.34 11.38
C SER A 232 -7.12 1.45 12.90
N LYS A 233 -7.39 2.66 13.43
CA LYS A 233 -7.46 2.94 14.89
C LYS A 233 -6.26 2.38 15.67
N VAL A 234 -5.06 2.49 15.10
CA VAL A 234 -3.82 2.13 15.80
C VAL A 234 -3.57 3.17 16.89
N ASN A 235 -3.61 2.76 18.16
CA ASN A 235 -3.31 3.60 19.30
C ASN A 235 -1.87 3.37 19.79
N ASP A 236 -1.47 4.03 20.88
CA ASP A 236 -0.12 3.96 21.45
C ASP A 236 0.34 2.53 21.78
N ASP A 237 -0.52 1.68 22.32
CA ASP A 237 -0.12 0.33 22.70
C ASP A 237 0.05 -0.59 21.49
N LYS A 238 -0.83 -0.45 20.50
CA LYS A 238 -0.72 -1.18 19.22
C LYS A 238 0.53 -0.76 18.45
N VAL A 239 0.82 0.54 18.36
CA VAL A 239 2.04 1.00 17.65
C VAL A 239 3.31 0.62 18.40
N LYS A 240 3.31 0.59 19.74
CA LYS A 240 4.45 0.05 20.51
C LYS A 240 4.71 -1.42 20.17
N LEU A 241 3.66 -2.23 20.06
CA LEU A 241 3.78 -3.64 19.68
C LEU A 241 4.31 -3.81 18.26
N LEU A 242 3.79 -3.04 17.30
CA LEU A 242 4.27 -3.03 15.92
C LEU A 242 5.75 -2.59 15.87
N ALA A 243 6.07 -1.43 16.45
CA ALA A 243 7.42 -0.87 16.46
C ALA A 243 8.45 -1.85 17.04
N ARG A 244 8.13 -2.52 18.15
CA ARG A 244 9.01 -3.55 18.74
C ARG A 244 9.29 -4.72 17.79
N ASN A 245 8.31 -5.12 16.99
CA ASN A 245 8.46 -6.23 16.05
C ASN A 245 9.11 -5.82 14.72
N LEU A 246 9.08 -4.53 14.39
CA LEU A 246 9.72 -3.94 13.20
C LEU A 246 11.16 -3.49 13.45
N GLN A 247 11.62 -3.43 14.69
CA GLN A 247 13.02 -3.15 15.00
C GLN A 247 13.93 -4.17 14.30
N TYR A 248 15.00 -3.67 13.67
CA TYR A 248 15.97 -4.47 12.90
C TYR A 248 15.36 -5.27 11.73
N HIS A 249 14.18 -4.87 11.23
CA HIS A 249 13.61 -5.51 10.03
C HIS A 249 14.59 -5.38 8.86
N PRO A 250 14.91 -6.47 8.14
CA PRO A 250 16.06 -6.48 7.22
C PRO A 250 15.90 -5.57 6.00
N CYS A 251 14.65 -5.40 5.54
CA CYS A 251 14.31 -4.82 4.24
C CYS A 251 13.24 -3.72 4.29
N LEU A 252 12.68 -3.38 5.46
CA LEU A 252 11.58 -2.41 5.52
C LEU A 252 12.15 -0.99 5.32
N LEU A 253 11.65 -0.30 4.29
CA LEU A 253 12.09 1.04 3.88
C LEU A 253 11.01 2.09 4.14
N GLU A 254 9.74 1.75 3.97
CA GLU A 254 8.62 2.67 4.15
C GLU A 254 7.61 2.14 5.16
N LEU A 255 7.27 3.00 6.13
CA LEU A 255 6.19 2.76 7.10
C LEU A 255 5.19 3.92 7.07
N ASP A 256 3.94 3.61 6.73
CA ASP A 256 2.83 4.55 6.76
C ASP A 256 1.81 4.14 7.82
N LEU A 257 1.65 4.98 8.85
CA LEU A 257 0.68 4.83 9.93
C LEU A 257 -0.24 6.05 9.99
N SER A 258 -0.52 6.67 8.85
CA SER A 258 -1.39 7.85 8.78
C SER A 258 -2.84 7.56 9.18
N HIS A 259 -3.53 8.61 9.64
CA HIS A 259 -4.93 8.55 10.04
C HIS A 259 -5.22 7.53 11.14
N ASN A 260 -4.39 7.51 12.18
CA ASN A 260 -4.55 6.63 13.34
C ASN A 260 -4.68 7.47 14.62
N LEU A 261 -4.54 6.82 15.79
CA LEU A 261 -4.72 7.41 17.11
C LEU A 261 -3.40 7.39 17.90
N ILE A 262 -2.27 7.60 17.22
CA ILE A 262 -0.94 7.58 17.84
C ILE A 262 -0.70 8.91 18.55
N GLY A 263 -0.45 8.85 19.85
CA GLY A 263 -0.03 9.95 20.70
C GLY A 263 1.46 9.90 21.04
N ASP A 264 1.86 10.64 22.08
CA ASP A 264 3.26 10.82 22.47
C ASP A 264 3.94 9.52 22.90
N HIS A 265 3.24 8.63 23.62
CA HIS A 265 3.84 7.37 24.07
C HIS A 265 4.09 6.41 22.91
N GLY A 266 3.22 6.39 21.90
CA GLY A 266 3.43 5.64 20.67
C GLY A 266 4.55 6.24 19.83
N ALA A 267 4.57 7.57 19.68
CA ALA A 267 5.63 8.29 18.99
C ALA A 267 7.02 8.07 19.63
N GLN A 268 7.11 7.89 20.95
CA GLN A 268 8.35 7.51 21.62
C GLN A 268 8.88 6.15 21.15
N ALA A 269 8.00 5.17 20.95
CA ALA A 269 8.39 3.87 20.41
C ALA A 269 8.82 3.97 18.94
N LEU A 270 8.17 4.83 18.16
CA LEU A 270 8.56 5.13 16.78
C LEU A 270 9.93 5.84 16.73
N GLY A 271 10.22 6.78 17.62
CA GLY A 271 11.55 7.41 17.73
C GLY A 271 12.66 6.37 17.92
N LYS A 272 12.42 5.36 18.77
CA LYS A 272 13.36 4.22 18.93
C LYS A 272 13.44 3.34 17.69
N LEU A 273 12.33 3.12 16.97
CA LEU A 273 12.32 2.37 15.72
C LEU A 273 13.18 3.05 14.67
N ILE A 274 13.10 4.39 14.56
CA ILE A 274 13.89 5.18 13.60
C ILE A 274 15.39 4.95 13.77
N SER A 275 15.90 4.92 15.02
CA SER A 275 17.34 4.71 15.26
C SER A 275 17.81 3.25 15.11
N HIS A 276 16.88 2.29 15.11
CA HIS A 276 17.19 0.85 15.02
C HIS A 276 16.59 0.18 13.78
N SER A 277 16.46 0.91 12.68
CA SER A 277 15.94 0.41 11.41
C SER A 277 16.66 1.01 10.21
N LYS A 278 16.35 0.48 9.02
CA LYS A 278 16.77 1.04 7.73
C LYS A 278 15.65 1.86 7.08
N LEU A 279 14.70 2.35 7.88
CA LEU A 279 13.58 3.11 7.35
C LEU A 279 14.10 4.37 6.65
N GLU A 280 13.60 4.57 5.44
CA GLU A 280 13.84 5.74 4.61
C GLU A 280 12.65 6.70 4.68
N THR A 281 11.43 6.16 4.74
CA THR A 281 10.19 6.94 4.75
C THR A 281 9.34 6.58 5.96
N LEU A 282 8.95 7.59 6.74
CA LEU A 282 7.98 7.46 7.83
C LEU A 282 6.85 8.47 7.68
N VAL A 283 5.61 7.96 7.54
CA VAL A 283 4.41 8.77 7.40
C VAL A 283 3.51 8.59 8.63
N LEU A 284 3.31 9.69 9.36
CA LEU A 284 2.51 9.78 10.58
C LEU A 284 1.44 10.86 10.48
N CYS A 285 1.06 11.22 9.25
CA CYS A 285 0.09 12.27 8.97
C CYS A 285 -1.26 11.98 9.66
N ASN A 286 -1.87 13.00 10.28
CA ASN A 286 -3.17 12.90 10.95
C ASN A 286 -3.18 11.85 12.07
N ASN A 287 -2.40 12.13 13.11
CA ASN A 287 -2.37 11.40 14.38
C ASN A 287 -2.54 12.42 15.54
N GLN A 288 -2.26 12.00 16.77
CA GLN A 288 -2.40 12.82 17.98
C GLN A 288 -1.03 13.10 18.63
N ILE A 289 0.02 13.20 17.82
CA ILE A 289 1.40 13.40 18.29
C ILE A 289 1.57 14.86 18.71
N CYS A 290 1.97 15.08 19.95
CA CYS A 290 2.25 16.40 20.50
C CYS A 290 3.76 16.65 20.56
N HIS A 291 4.19 17.72 21.25
CA HIS A 291 5.60 18.09 21.31
C HIS A 291 6.51 17.03 21.96
N LEU A 292 6.03 16.23 22.93
CA LEU A 292 6.87 15.19 23.57
C LEU A 292 7.13 14.02 22.61
N GLY A 293 6.12 13.59 21.86
CA GLY A 293 6.27 12.58 20.82
C GLY A 293 7.18 13.06 19.70
N ALA A 294 7.02 14.32 19.26
CA ALA A 294 7.88 14.94 18.27
C ALA A 294 9.34 15.04 18.73
N GLN A 295 9.59 15.34 20.01
CA GLN A 295 10.94 15.33 20.59
C GLN A 295 11.58 13.94 20.54
N ALA A 296 10.81 12.88 20.83
CA ALA A 296 11.32 11.53 20.74
C ALA A 296 11.63 11.11 19.30
N ILE A 297 10.79 11.52 18.34
CA ILE A 297 11.06 11.35 16.90
C ILE A 297 12.32 12.11 16.49
N ALA A 298 12.49 13.35 16.97
CA ALA A 298 13.69 14.15 16.69
C ALA A 298 14.98 13.49 17.22
N GLN A 299 14.93 12.85 18.40
CA GLN A 299 16.06 12.07 18.91
C GLN A 299 16.41 10.91 17.98
N GLY A 300 15.41 10.11 17.57
CA GLY A 300 15.63 9.03 16.61
C GLY A 300 16.18 9.53 15.27
N LEU A 301 15.66 10.65 14.78
CA LEU A 301 16.10 11.29 13.54
C LEU A 301 17.56 11.76 13.61
N ALA A 302 18.01 12.29 14.75
CA ALA A 302 19.40 12.72 14.93
C ALA A 302 20.40 11.54 14.82
N GLU A 303 19.97 10.33 15.20
CA GLU A 303 20.76 9.09 15.13
C GLU A 303 20.63 8.36 13.78
N SER A 304 19.54 8.61 13.04
CA SER A 304 19.29 7.95 11.77
C SER A 304 20.22 8.45 10.66
N SER A 305 20.73 7.51 9.87
CA SER A 305 21.51 7.78 8.66
C SER A 305 20.80 7.34 7.36
N THR A 306 19.62 6.71 7.47
CA THR A 306 18.86 6.19 6.32
C THR A 306 17.60 7.00 6.04
N MET A 307 17.02 7.66 7.04
CA MET A 307 15.75 8.36 6.89
C MET A 307 15.88 9.53 5.92
N THR A 308 15.12 9.51 4.83
CA THR A 308 15.08 10.52 3.77
C THR A 308 13.79 11.32 3.77
N SER A 309 12.68 10.77 4.29
CA SER A 309 11.38 11.42 4.29
C SER A 309 10.64 11.23 5.62
N LEU A 310 10.20 12.33 6.22
CA LEU A 310 9.38 12.33 7.44
C LEU A 310 8.15 13.20 7.24
N ASN A 311 6.97 12.62 7.42
CA ASN A 311 5.70 13.33 7.34
C ASN A 311 4.94 13.28 8.68
N LEU A 312 4.82 14.45 9.31
CA LEU A 312 4.13 14.69 10.58
C LEU A 312 2.94 15.64 10.40
N ARG A 313 2.43 15.85 9.18
CA ARG A 313 1.32 16.78 8.94
C ARG A 313 0.10 16.46 9.79
N LEU A 314 -0.71 17.47 10.11
CA LEU A 314 -1.98 17.30 10.84
C LEU A 314 -1.75 16.60 12.20
N ASN A 315 -0.79 17.09 12.98
CA ASN A 315 -0.55 16.67 14.36
C ASN A 315 -0.50 17.92 15.26
N PHE A 316 -0.05 17.79 16.50
CA PHE A 316 0.08 18.87 17.48
C PHE A 316 1.55 19.07 17.89
N VAL A 317 2.48 19.01 16.92
CA VAL A 317 3.93 19.06 17.19
C VAL A 317 4.32 20.29 18.02
N GLU A 318 3.67 21.44 17.82
CA GLU A 318 3.90 22.70 18.53
C GLU A 318 5.37 23.18 18.44
N ASP A 319 5.66 24.37 18.95
CA ASP A 319 7.02 24.93 18.83
C ASP A 319 8.10 24.08 19.52
N LYS A 320 7.80 23.49 20.68
CA LYS A 320 8.77 22.64 21.38
C LYS A 320 9.17 21.41 20.58
N GLY A 321 8.22 20.81 19.84
CA GLY A 321 8.49 19.68 18.95
C GLY A 321 9.18 20.15 17.66
N GLY A 322 8.71 21.25 17.07
CA GLY A 322 9.30 21.84 15.86
C GLY A 322 10.76 22.25 16.05
N GLU A 323 11.08 22.90 17.15
CA GLU A 323 12.46 23.25 17.50
C GLU A 323 13.34 22.01 17.74
N ALA A 324 12.80 20.94 18.34
CA ALA A 324 13.54 19.71 18.55
C ALA A 324 13.90 19.03 17.22
N ILE A 325 12.93 18.94 16.29
CA ILE A 325 13.16 18.45 14.93
C ILE A 325 14.20 19.33 14.22
N GLY A 326 14.06 20.66 14.30
CA GLY A 326 15.03 21.59 13.73
C GLY A 326 16.45 21.39 14.28
N ARG A 327 16.60 21.21 15.60
CA ARG A 327 17.89 20.92 16.23
C ARG A 327 18.49 19.59 15.78
N ALA A 328 17.68 18.54 15.61
CA ALA A 328 18.14 17.27 15.05
C ALA A 328 18.65 17.41 13.61
N LEU A 329 18.05 18.29 12.81
CA LEU A 329 18.45 18.55 11.43
C LEU A 329 19.75 19.34 11.29
N LEU A 330 20.23 20.00 12.34
CA LEU A 330 21.56 20.63 12.30
C LEU A 330 22.67 19.57 12.20
N THR A 331 22.44 18.35 12.69
CA THR A 331 23.40 17.24 12.64
C THR A 331 23.00 16.12 11.69
N ASN A 332 21.71 15.96 11.39
CA ASN A 332 21.25 14.93 10.45
C ASN A 332 21.65 15.27 9.01
N THR A 333 22.21 14.27 8.31
CA THR A 333 22.72 14.38 6.93
C THR A 333 22.03 13.44 5.95
N SER A 334 20.88 12.86 6.34
CA SER A 334 20.13 11.91 5.52
C SER A 334 18.77 12.46 5.05
N LEU A 335 18.11 13.29 5.86
CA LEU A 335 16.74 13.74 5.60
C LEU A 335 16.68 14.73 4.43
N LYS A 336 15.86 14.40 3.44
CA LYS A 336 15.66 15.19 2.22
C LYS A 336 14.29 15.87 2.19
N SER A 337 13.26 15.24 2.75
CA SER A 337 11.88 15.78 2.79
C SER A 337 11.32 15.79 4.20
N LEU A 338 10.81 16.95 4.62
CA LEU A 338 10.16 17.14 5.91
C LEU A 338 8.79 17.79 5.73
N HIS A 339 7.73 17.14 6.23
CA HIS A 339 6.40 17.72 6.22
C HIS A 339 5.87 17.98 7.63
N LEU A 340 5.71 19.26 7.96
CA LEU A 340 5.23 19.77 9.24
C LEU A 340 3.99 20.68 9.09
N GLY A 341 3.28 20.60 7.97
CA GLY A 341 2.07 21.40 7.76
C GLY A 341 0.96 21.09 8.76
N SER A 342 0.18 22.08 9.20
CA SER A 342 -0.87 21.96 10.22
C SER A 342 -0.39 21.32 11.51
N ASN A 343 0.54 21.97 12.21
CA ASN A 343 1.15 21.49 13.46
C ASN A 343 1.22 22.53 14.58
N ASN A 344 0.52 23.65 14.42
CA ASN A 344 0.51 24.75 15.37
C ASN A 344 1.94 25.33 15.64
N LEU A 345 2.77 25.39 14.60
CA LEU A 345 4.12 25.96 14.66
C LEU A 345 4.07 27.48 14.54
N SER A 346 4.97 28.18 15.23
CA SER A 346 5.07 29.64 15.17
C SER A 346 6.51 30.16 15.03
N GLU A 347 6.73 31.44 15.35
CA GLU A 347 8.00 32.14 15.20
C GLU A 347 9.23 31.47 15.86
N PRO A 348 9.12 30.79 17.03
CA PRO A 348 10.25 30.08 17.64
C PRO A 348 10.75 28.92 16.76
N THR A 349 9.83 28.15 16.18
CA THR A 349 10.21 27.10 15.22
C THR A 349 10.92 27.70 14.00
N ALA A 350 10.38 28.78 13.43
CA ALA A 350 11.01 29.46 12.29
C ALA A 350 12.43 29.95 12.61
N ALA A 351 12.70 30.39 13.85
CA ALA A 351 14.03 30.82 14.27
C ALA A 351 15.05 29.68 14.25
N VAL A 352 14.68 28.48 14.69
CA VAL A 352 15.56 27.30 14.61
C VAL A 352 15.73 26.87 13.15
N PHE A 353 14.65 26.86 12.36
CA PHE A 353 14.74 26.48 10.96
C PHE A 353 15.52 27.48 10.09
N SER A 354 15.60 28.75 10.46
CA SER A 354 16.54 29.69 9.85
C SER A 354 17.99 29.19 9.93
N GLN A 355 18.40 28.66 11.08
CA GLN A 355 19.73 28.06 11.26
C GLN A 355 19.89 26.78 10.45
N VAL A 356 18.85 25.94 10.41
CA VAL A 356 18.84 24.72 9.57
C VAL A 356 19.03 25.08 8.11
N LEU A 357 18.32 26.09 7.60
CA LEU A 357 18.43 26.52 6.21
C LEU A 357 19.80 27.10 5.89
N ALA A 358 20.45 27.75 6.86
CA ALA A 358 21.81 28.28 6.67
C ALA A 358 22.90 27.19 6.69
N GLN A 359 22.70 26.09 7.42
CA GLN A 359 23.76 25.10 7.69
C GLN A 359 23.52 23.74 7.03
N ASN A 360 22.28 23.27 6.94
CA ASN A 360 21.97 21.95 6.40
C ASN A 360 22.02 21.95 4.87
N THR A 361 22.86 21.07 4.33
CA THR A 361 23.09 20.93 2.88
C THR A 361 22.39 19.71 2.27
N THR A 362 21.64 18.94 3.07
CA THR A 362 20.97 17.69 2.64
C THR A 362 19.49 17.92 2.32
N LEU A 363 18.80 18.72 3.11
CA LEU A 363 17.37 18.96 3.00
C LEU A 363 17.01 19.59 1.65
N ARG A 364 15.95 19.09 1.03
CA ARG A 364 15.47 19.49 -0.32
C ARG A 364 14.06 20.05 -0.30
N SER A 365 13.20 19.51 0.56
CA SER A 365 11.79 19.90 0.65
C SER A 365 11.36 20.10 2.09
N ILE A 366 10.70 21.22 2.38
CA ILE A 366 10.06 21.50 3.66
C ILE A 366 8.63 21.97 3.44
N ASN A 367 7.68 21.41 4.19
CA ASN A 367 6.32 21.90 4.22
C ASN A 367 5.97 22.46 5.60
N PHE A 368 5.70 23.77 5.67
CA PHE A 368 5.17 24.48 6.82
C PHE A 368 3.75 25.03 6.62
N SER A 369 3.05 24.60 5.57
CA SER A 369 1.71 25.10 5.24
C SER A 369 0.74 24.98 6.41
N CYS A 370 -0.21 25.91 6.49
CA CYS A 370 -1.25 25.93 7.54
C CYS A 370 -0.67 25.94 8.98
N ASN A 371 0.36 26.75 9.22
CA ASN A 371 0.91 27.05 10.55
C ASN A 371 0.83 28.56 10.84
N HIS A 372 1.32 29.00 11.99
CA HIS A 372 1.26 30.40 12.44
C HIS A 372 2.66 31.01 12.53
N LEU A 373 3.47 30.89 11.48
CA LEU A 373 4.86 31.38 11.47
C LEU A 373 4.93 32.91 11.55
N ARG A 374 3.88 33.60 11.08
CA ARG A 374 3.75 35.06 11.10
C ARG A 374 4.84 35.78 10.30
N LEU A 375 4.76 37.10 10.31
CA LEU A 375 5.67 37.99 9.56
C LEU A 375 7.13 37.79 9.97
N ASP A 376 7.41 37.74 11.27
CA ASP A 376 8.78 37.60 11.79
C ASP A 376 9.36 36.21 11.53
N GLY A 377 8.54 35.15 11.58
CA GLY A 377 8.98 33.81 11.20
C GLY A 377 9.35 33.75 9.72
N GLY A 378 8.54 34.36 8.84
CA GLY A 378 8.86 34.49 7.41
C GLY A 378 10.22 35.17 7.17
N LYS A 379 10.47 36.31 7.83
CA LYS A 379 11.75 37.05 7.71
C LYS A 379 12.94 36.19 8.14
N LYS A 380 12.82 35.47 9.25
CA LYS A 380 13.88 34.55 9.73
C LYS A 380 14.16 33.43 8.72
N LEU A 381 13.13 32.85 8.12
CA LEU A 381 13.32 31.83 7.07
C LEU A 381 14.03 32.41 5.84
N LEU A 382 13.65 33.62 5.41
CA LEU A 382 14.31 34.33 4.31
C LEU A 382 15.80 34.59 4.60
N GLU A 383 16.13 35.06 5.81
CA GLU A 383 17.51 35.24 6.25
C GLU A 383 18.32 33.94 6.20
N GLY A 384 17.73 32.83 6.67
CA GLY A 384 18.37 31.50 6.62
C GLY A 384 18.60 30.99 5.20
N LEU A 385 17.75 31.39 4.24
CA LEU A 385 17.85 31.01 2.84
C LEU A 385 18.88 31.81 2.04
N ALA A 386 19.41 32.92 2.57
CA ALA A 386 20.28 33.84 1.82
C ALA A 386 21.44 33.13 1.09
N ASN A 387 22.03 32.11 1.72
CA ASN A 387 23.12 31.31 1.16
C ASN A 387 22.73 29.84 0.88
N ASN A 388 21.47 29.46 1.09
CA ASN A 388 21.02 28.10 0.85
C ASN A 388 20.94 27.81 -0.66
N LYS A 389 21.60 26.75 -1.12
CA LYS A 389 21.60 26.29 -2.52
C LYS A 389 20.98 24.91 -2.72
N THR A 390 20.39 24.37 -1.68
CA THR A 390 20.03 22.95 -1.56
C THR A 390 18.53 22.75 -1.50
N LEU A 391 17.80 23.65 -0.85
CA LEU A 391 16.36 23.60 -0.76
C LEU A 391 15.73 23.96 -2.13
N THR A 392 14.96 23.02 -2.67
CA THR A 392 14.27 23.15 -3.96
C THR A 392 12.77 23.29 -3.80
N GLU A 393 12.24 23.04 -2.60
CA GLU A 393 10.81 23.14 -2.29
C GLU A 393 10.60 23.67 -0.87
N LEU A 394 9.76 24.70 -0.75
CA LEU A 394 9.31 25.25 0.51
C LEU A 394 7.84 25.64 0.38
N ASP A 395 6.97 25.02 1.17
CA ASP A 395 5.53 25.31 1.18
C ASP A 395 5.16 26.12 2.42
N LEU A 396 4.80 27.39 2.21
CA LEU A 396 4.37 28.36 3.23
C LEU A 396 2.90 28.77 3.09
N ARG A 397 2.10 28.05 2.28
CA ARG A 397 0.69 28.40 2.08
C ARG A 397 -0.05 28.42 3.41
N HIS A 398 -0.78 29.50 3.66
CA HIS A 398 -1.49 29.69 4.93
C HIS A 398 -0.57 29.64 6.17
N ALA A 399 0.67 30.13 6.07
CA ALA A 399 1.60 30.22 7.20
C ALA A 399 1.65 31.61 7.88
N GLU A 400 0.78 32.53 7.47
CA GLU A 400 0.74 33.94 7.93
C GLU A 400 2.01 34.76 7.63
N VAL A 401 2.74 34.39 6.57
CA VAL A 401 3.94 35.10 6.10
C VAL A 401 3.55 36.27 5.19
N GLU A 402 4.32 37.36 5.26
CA GLU A 402 4.16 38.52 4.39
C GLU A 402 4.34 38.15 2.92
N GLN A 403 3.46 38.66 2.04
CA GLN A 403 3.46 38.30 0.62
C GLN A 403 4.80 38.63 -0.09
N GLU A 404 5.43 39.75 0.25
CA GLU A 404 6.74 40.13 -0.30
C GLU A 404 7.83 39.16 0.16
N THR A 405 7.83 38.79 1.44
CA THR A 405 8.77 37.81 2.00
C THR A 405 8.60 36.43 1.34
N ASP A 406 7.35 35.97 1.20
CA ASP A 406 7.01 34.70 0.55
C ASP A 406 7.47 34.68 -0.93
N PHE A 407 7.27 35.79 -1.65
CA PHE A 407 7.75 35.95 -3.02
C PHE A 407 9.27 35.83 -3.13
N LEU A 408 10.02 36.51 -2.26
CA LEU A 408 11.49 36.43 -2.24
C LEU A 408 11.99 35.02 -1.92
N ILE A 409 11.36 34.35 -0.94
CA ILE A 409 11.64 32.95 -0.62
C ILE A 409 11.41 32.08 -1.85
N HIS A 410 10.27 32.23 -2.53
CA HIS A 410 9.94 31.48 -3.74
C HIS A 410 10.95 31.71 -4.86
N GLN A 411 11.48 32.93 -5.04
CA GLN A 411 12.53 33.21 -6.02
C GLN A 411 13.82 32.44 -5.72
N ILE A 412 14.27 32.42 -4.47
CA ILE A 412 15.48 31.68 -4.06
C ILE A 412 15.31 30.18 -4.31
N VAL A 413 14.18 29.62 -3.86
CA VAL A 413 13.86 28.19 -3.99
C VAL A 413 13.72 27.79 -5.46
N TRP A 414 13.09 28.63 -6.28
CA TRP A 414 12.98 28.42 -7.72
C TRP A 414 14.36 28.43 -8.41
N ALA A 415 15.23 29.37 -8.07
CA ALA A 415 16.59 29.42 -8.61
C ALA A 415 17.39 28.16 -8.26
N ASN A 416 17.26 27.64 -7.04
CA ASN A 416 17.88 26.38 -6.64
C ASN A 416 17.33 25.19 -7.45
N ARG A 417 16.00 25.11 -7.64
CA ARG A 417 15.35 24.07 -8.44
C ARG A 417 15.83 24.07 -9.89
N GLU A 418 15.92 25.25 -10.51
CA GLU A 418 16.41 25.37 -11.88
C GLU A 418 17.91 25.01 -11.97
N ALA A 419 18.73 25.38 -11.00
CA ALA A 419 20.14 24.99 -10.97
C ALA A 419 20.32 23.46 -10.94
N VAL A 420 19.50 22.75 -10.14
CA VAL A 420 19.48 21.28 -10.14
C VAL A 420 19.06 20.73 -11.50
N ARG A 421 18.00 21.28 -12.11
CA ARG A 421 17.53 20.86 -13.44
C ARG A 421 18.59 21.04 -14.52
N TRP A 422 19.31 22.17 -14.55
CA TRP A 422 20.39 22.41 -15.50
C TRP A 422 21.57 21.45 -15.30
N GLY A 423 21.91 21.15 -14.05
CA GLY A 423 22.94 20.14 -13.73
C GLY A 423 22.61 18.76 -14.28
N SER A 424 21.35 18.32 -14.13
CA SER A 424 20.89 17.02 -14.66
C SER A 424 20.89 16.95 -16.19
N LEU A 425 20.69 18.07 -16.90
CA LEU A 425 20.74 18.13 -18.36
C LEU A 425 22.18 18.10 -18.92
N GLN A 426 23.15 18.64 -18.17
CA GLN A 426 24.56 18.62 -18.55
C GLN A 426 25.23 17.28 -18.24
N HIS A 427 24.72 16.56 -17.23
CA HIS A 427 25.16 15.23 -16.85
C HIS A 427 23.95 14.29 -16.73
N PRO A 428 23.40 13.80 -17.85
CA PRO A 428 22.34 12.80 -17.80
C PRO A 428 22.89 11.56 -17.10
N THR A 429 22.42 11.30 -15.88
CA THR A 429 22.71 10.06 -15.17
C THR A 429 22.20 8.90 -16.02
N THR A 430 23.11 8.04 -16.49
CA THR A 430 22.79 6.75 -17.09
C THR A 430 22.32 5.81 -15.99
N GLU A 431 21.12 6.02 -15.45
CA GLU A 431 20.39 4.96 -14.76
C GLU A 431 19.36 4.40 -15.74
N PRO A 432 19.32 3.07 -15.93
CA PRO A 432 18.41 2.47 -16.89
C PRO A 432 16.96 2.67 -16.44
N LEU A 433 16.12 3.04 -17.41
CA LEU A 433 14.65 3.04 -17.35
C LEU A 433 14.09 1.74 -16.77
#